data_AF-A0A9E4PKN6-F1
#
_entry.id   AF-A0A9E4PKN6-F1
#
_cell.length_a   1.000
_cell.length_b   1.000
_cell.length_c   1.000
_cell.angle_alpha   90.00
_cell.angle_beta   90.00
_cell.angle_gamma   90.00
#
_symmetry.space_group_name_H-M   'P 1'
#
loop_
_entity.id
_entity.type
_entity.pdbx_description
1 polymer ?
#
loop_
_entity_poly.entity_id
_entity_poly.type
_entity_poly.pdbx_seq_one_letter_code
_entity_poly.pdbx_strand_id
1 'polypeptide(L)'
;DLDLLVPPGSYAMARGTPNVMRAGVDLHARFKELADRTLDELYRRSQLVALGDVDIRMLGAEDHLRLLCLHLLRHGFWRPTWLCDVGVALDSLPEAFDWEYLLSGKEQRSSWVMCVILVAQQILGARLDVPREGRMAVELPEWLVPAVLHAWGAGHPGYPRPFGSYMRHPAGVVQAIRARWPSRIQATADWRAPSSKTPARPLQAWAFTVRGARWLAGRA
;
A
#
# COMPACT_ATOMS: atom_id res chain seq x y z
N ASP A 1 9.49 1.15 12.54
CA ASP A 1 8.80 2.42 12.30
C ASP A 1 7.44 2.33 12.98
N LEU A 2 6.92 3.46 13.46
CA LEU A 2 5.59 3.53 14.07
C LEU A 2 4.80 4.59 13.33
N ASP A 3 3.74 4.19 12.64
CA ASP A 3 2.85 5.12 11.94
C ASP A 3 1.70 5.55 12.83
N LEU A 4 1.54 6.86 13.03
CA LEU A 4 0.42 7.43 13.79
C LEU A 4 -0.47 8.28 12.89
N LEU A 5 -1.75 7.94 12.85
CA LEU A 5 -2.78 8.78 12.25
C LEU A 5 -3.20 9.87 13.24
N VAL A 6 -2.91 11.13 12.92
CA VAL A 6 -3.20 12.27 13.78
C VAL A 6 -4.20 13.20 13.09
N PRO A 7 -5.29 13.61 13.77
CA PRO A 7 -6.21 14.60 13.21
C PRO A 7 -5.48 15.87 12.77
N PRO A 8 -5.87 16.51 11.66
CA PRO A 8 -5.18 17.70 11.15
C PRO A 8 -5.03 18.83 12.19
N GLY A 9 -6.03 19.01 13.06
CA GLY A 9 -5.99 20.02 14.14
C GLY A 9 -4.96 19.73 15.23
N SER A 10 -4.55 18.48 15.41
CA SER A 10 -3.57 18.06 16.43
C SER A 10 -2.18 17.78 15.85
N TYR A 11 -2.02 17.82 14.52
CA TYR A 11 -0.81 17.41 13.83
C TYR A 11 0.42 18.25 14.23
N ALA A 12 0.28 19.58 14.31
CA ALA A 12 1.38 20.47 14.68
C ALA A 12 1.88 20.20 16.11
N MET A 13 0.95 19.97 17.04
CA MET A 13 1.25 19.63 18.43
C MET A 13 1.94 18.26 18.53
N ALA A 14 1.41 17.24 17.85
CA ALA A 14 2.01 15.90 17.84
C ALA A 14 3.44 15.94 17.28
N ARG A 15 3.66 16.69 16.19
CA ARG A 15 4.99 16.85 15.58
C ARG A 15 5.99 17.56 16.50
N GLY A 16 5.51 18.48 17.35
CA GLY A 16 6.34 19.18 18.34
C GLY A 16 6.69 18.32 19.57
N THR A 17 6.13 17.12 19.70
CA THR A 17 6.36 16.27 20.88
C THR A 17 7.76 15.63 20.83
N PRO A 18 8.63 15.82 21.84
CA PRO A 18 10.02 15.37 21.79
C PRO A 18 10.20 13.87 21.55
N ASN A 19 9.30 13.03 22.07
CA ASN A 19 9.37 11.58 21.92
C ASN A 19 9.06 11.11 20.49
N VAL A 20 8.14 11.78 19.80
CA VAL A 20 7.81 11.49 18.39
C VAL A 20 9.05 11.70 17.51
N MET A 21 9.77 12.80 17.74
CA MET A 21 10.98 13.15 16.98
C MET A 21 12.15 12.18 17.23
N ARG A 22 12.19 11.52 18.39
CA ARG A 22 13.28 10.61 18.78
C ARG A 22 13.01 9.14 18.46
N ALA A 23 11.74 8.72 18.43
CA ALA A 23 11.36 7.31 18.35
C ALA A 23 11.13 6.79 16.92
N GLY A 24 11.42 7.56 15.88
CA GLY A 24 11.18 7.13 14.49
C GLY A 24 9.69 6.92 14.19
N VAL A 25 8.87 7.86 14.68
CA VAL A 25 7.42 7.87 14.52
C VAL A 25 7.05 8.68 13.30
N ASP A 26 6.37 8.06 12.35
CA ASP A 26 5.85 8.71 11.16
C ASP A 26 4.42 9.20 11.42
N LEU A 27 4.25 10.52 11.42
CA LEU A 27 2.94 11.14 11.59
C LEU A 27 2.24 11.28 10.25
N HIS A 28 0.99 10.84 10.21
CA HIS A 28 0.12 10.97 9.04
C HIS A 28 -1.12 11.76 9.41
N ALA A 29 -1.42 12.82 8.65
CA ALA A 29 -2.72 13.49 8.76
C ALA A 29 -3.83 12.69 8.05
N ARG A 30 -3.44 11.88 7.06
CA ARG A 30 -4.28 11.02 6.22
C ARG A 30 -3.42 9.90 5.63
N PHE A 31 -4.01 8.72 5.45
CA PHE A 31 -3.42 7.67 4.62
C PHE A 31 -3.96 7.78 3.18
N LYS A 32 -3.07 7.78 2.19
CA LYS A 32 -3.46 7.87 0.76
C LYS A 32 -4.21 6.61 0.32
N GLU A 33 -3.82 5.48 0.92
CA GLU A 33 -4.38 4.14 0.80
C GLU A 33 -5.86 4.13 1.18
N LEU A 34 -6.20 4.79 2.29
CA LEU A 34 -7.56 4.90 2.82
C LEU A 34 -8.27 6.19 2.40
N ALA A 35 -7.87 6.83 1.29
CA ALA A 35 -8.45 8.12 0.88
C ALA A 35 -9.94 8.08 0.46
N ASP A 36 -10.57 6.91 0.47
CA ASP A 36 -12.01 6.69 0.30
C ASP A 36 -12.75 6.44 1.62
N ARG A 37 -12.07 6.66 2.75
CA ARG A 37 -12.61 6.67 4.11
C ARG A 37 -12.43 8.05 4.73
N THR A 38 -13.38 8.49 5.55
CA THR A 38 -13.22 9.73 6.32
C THR A 38 -12.48 9.45 7.64
N LEU A 39 -11.85 10.47 8.22
CA LEU A 39 -11.18 10.29 9.51
C LEU A 39 -12.17 9.89 10.62
N ASP A 40 -13.38 10.46 10.60
CA ASP A 40 -14.43 10.14 11.57
C ASP A 40 -14.94 8.71 11.42
N GLU A 41 -14.99 8.19 10.20
CA GLU A 41 -15.31 6.79 9.93
C GLU A 41 -14.23 5.86 10.47
N LEU A 42 -12.96 6.13 10.16
CA LEU A 42 -11.82 5.36 10.69
C LEU A 42 -11.78 5.41 12.21
N TYR A 43 -12.04 6.57 12.82
CA TYR A 43 -12.05 6.73 14.27
C TYR A 43 -13.22 5.97 14.91
N ARG A 44 -14.42 6.04 14.33
CA ARG A 44 -15.61 5.33 14.82
C ARG A 44 -15.47 3.80 14.76
N ARG A 45 -14.77 3.28 13.75
CA ARG A 45 -14.51 1.84 13.60
C ARG A 45 -13.19 1.36 14.21
N SER A 46 -12.41 2.28 14.78
CA SER A 46 -11.19 1.94 15.49
C SER A 46 -11.49 1.15 16.77
N GLN A 47 -10.51 0.38 17.22
CA GLN A 47 -10.56 -0.41 18.43
C GLN A 47 -9.53 0.09 19.45
N LEU A 48 -9.83 -0.08 20.74
CA LEU A 48 -8.85 0.10 21.81
C LEU A 48 -8.15 -1.24 22.06
N VAL A 49 -6.83 -1.20 22.07
CA VAL A 49 -5.96 -2.35 22.31
C VAL A 49 -5.08 -1.99 23.50
N ALA A 50 -5.04 -2.87 24.50
CA ALA A 50 -4.16 -2.69 25.64
C ALA A 50 -2.70 -2.92 25.21
N LEU A 51 -1.83 -1.97 25.56
CA LEU A 51 -0.39 -2.05 25.39
C LEU A 51 0.27 -1.77 26.75
N GLY A 52 0.43 -2.81 27.56
CA GLY A 52 0.87 -2.67 28.95
C GLY A 52 -0.25 -2.08 29.82
N ASP A 53 0.01 -0.93 30.43
CA ASP A 53 -0.92 -0.20 31.29
C ASP A 53 -1.68 0.92 30.56
N VAL A 54 -1.49 1.06 29.25
CA VAL A 54 -2.15 2.07 28.42
C VAL A 54 -3.01 1.44 27.34
N ASP A 55 -4.16 2.04 27.07
CA ASP A 55 -4.97 1.72 25.90
C ASP A 55 -4.55 2.57 24.71
N ILE A 56 -4.21 1.91 23.61
CA ILE A 56 -3.92 2.56 22.33
C ILE A 56 -5.07 2.35 21.36
N ARG A 57 -5.37 3.38 20.57
CA ARG A 57 -6.38 3.29 19.52
C ARG A 57 -5.74 2.80 18.24
N MET A 58 -6.20 1.65 17.75
CA MET A 58 -5.76 1.06 16.49
C MET A 58 -6.91 1.06 15.48
N LEU A 59 -6.58 1.06 14.18
CA LEU A 59 -7.59 0.85 13.15
C LEU A 59 -8.36 -0.46 13.40
N GLY A 60 -9.64 -0.48 13.03
CA GLY A 60 -10.42 -1.72 13.00
C GLY A 60 -9.78 -2.72 12.04
N ALA A 61 -10.10 -4.02 12.20
CA ALA A 61 -9.49 -5.09 11.42
C ALA A 61 -9.64 -4.86 9.91
N GLU A 62 -10.80 -4.38 9.45
CA GLU A 62 -11.05 -4.15 8.02
C GLU A 62 -10.18 -3.02 7.46
N ASP A 63 -10.13 -1.87 8.15
CA ASP A 63 -9.33 -0.73 7.71
C ASP A 63 -7.83 -1.03 7.77
N HIS A 64 -7.40 -1.77 8.78
CA HIS A 64 -6.01 -2.22 8.92
C HIS A 64 -5.62 -3.16 7.77
N LEU A 65 -6.42 -4.19 7.48
CA LEU A 65 -6.15 -5.10 6.36
C LEU A 65 -6.17 -4.35 5.01
N ARG A 66 -7.13 -3.45 4.81
CA ARG A 66 -7.20 -2.60 3.60
C ARG A 66 -5.96 -1.74 3.45
N LEU A 67 -5.49 -1.13 4.54
CA LEU A 67 -4.26 -0.32 4.56
C LEU A 67 -3.05 -1.17 4.14
N LEU A 68 -2.85 -2.33 4.76
CA LEU A 68 -1.73 -3.23 4.46
C LEU A 68 -1.73 -3.64 2.99
N CYS A 69 -2.88 -4.09 2.46
CA CYS A 69 -3.01 -4.50 1.06
C CYS A 69 -2.66 -3.38 0.08
N LEU A 70 -3.21 -2.19 0.30
CA LEU A 70 -3.00 -1.04 -0.59
C LEU A 70 -1.60 -0.44 -0.44
N HIS A 71 -1.03 -0.46 0.76
CA HIS A 71 0.34 -0.02 1.03
C HIS A 71 1.35 -0.92 0.31
N LEU A 72 1.21 -2.24 0.48
CA LEU A 72 2.02 -3.24 -0.20
C LEU A 72 1.98 -3.05 -1.73
N LEU A 73 0.78 -2.86 -2.28
CA LEU A 73 0.57 -2.64 -3.70
C LEU A 73 1.21 -1.34 -4.19
N ARG A 74 1.05 -0.23 -3.46
CA ARG A 74 1.65 1.08 -3.80
C ARG A 74 3.17 0.98 -3.88
N HIS A 75 3.77 0.16 -3.03
CA HIS A 75 5.20 -0.08 -3.07
C HIS A 75 5.61 -1.20 -4.05
N GLY A 76 4.67 -1.84 -4.72
CA GLY A 76 4.96 -2.82 -5.77
C GLY A 76 5.53 -4.12 -5.25
N PHE A 77 5.15 -4.52 -4.03
CA PHE A 77 5.55 -5.79 -3.41
C PHE A 77 7.06 -5.99 -3.26
N TRP A 78 7.88 -4.94 -3.21
CA TRP A 78 9.34 -5.14 -3.17
C TRP A 78 9.85 -5.85 -1.90
N ARG A 79 9.07 -5.81 -0.80
CA ARG A 79 9.45 -6.42 0.49
C ARG A 79 8.58 -7.65 0.78
N PRO A 80 9.14 -8.86 0.84
CA PRO A 80 8.37 -10.08 1.12
C PRO A 80 7.66 -10.05 2.49
N THR A 81 8.30 -9.48 3.51
CA THR A 81 7.74 -9.41 4.87
C THR A 81 6.40 -8.70 4.93
N TRP A 82 6.16 -7.73 4.04
CA TRP A 82 4.88 -7.02 3.98
C TRP A 82 3.73 -7.88 3.44
N LEU A 83 4.01 -8.91 2.62
CA LEU A 83 3.00 -9.90 2.30
C LEU A 83 2.73 -10.81 3.51
N CYS A 84 3.75 -11.12 4.31
CA CYS A 84 3.57 -11.84 5.56
C CYS A 84 2.68 -11.06 6.53
N ASP A 85 2.84 -9.73 6.62
CA ASP A 85 1.96 -8.88 7.45
C ASP A 85 0.49 -9.01 7.02
N VAL A 86 0.21 -9.06 5.71
CA VAL A 86 -1.13 -9.35 5.18
C VAL A 86 -1.59 -10.76 5.57
N GLY A 87 -0.73 -11.77 5.45
CA GLY A 87 -1.05 -13.15 5.84
C GLY A 87 -1.39 -13.28 7.33
N VAL A 88 -0.58 -12.66 8.20
CA VAL A 88 -0.84 -12.63 9.65
C VAL A 88 -2.13 -11.89 9.97
N ALA A 89 -2.41 -10.78 9.28
CA ALA A 89 -3.67 -10.07 9.45
C ALA A 89 -4.88 -10.93 9.04
N LEU A 90 -4.77 -11.69 7.95
CA LEU A 90 -5.81 -12.64 7.50
C LEU A 90 -6.04 -13.77 8.51
N ASP A 91 -4.97 -14.34 9.06
CA ASP A 91 -5.07 -15.42 10.06
C ASP A 91 -5.58 -14.92 11.42
N SER A 92 -5.53 -13.61 11.67
CA SER A 92 -5.95 -12.97 12.92
C SER A 92 -7.30 -12.25 12.82
N LEU A 93 -8.06 -12.48 11.76
CA LEU A 93 -9.35 -11.82 11.58
C LEU A 93 -10.36 -12.24 12.66
N PRO A 94 -11.16 -11.30 13.19
CA PRO A 94 -12.24 -11.63 14.10
C PRO A 94 -13.34 -12.43 13.38
N GLU A 95 -14.11 -13.24 14.12
CA GLU A 95 -15.24 -13.99 13.56
C GLU A 95 -16.29 -13.06 12.93
N ALA A 96 -16.49 -11.87 13.52
CA ALA A 96 -17.41 -10.85 13.04
C ALA A 96 -16.81 -9.90 11.98
N PHE A 97 -15.79 -10.33 11.23
CA PHE A 97 -15.13 -9.50 10.23
C PHE A 97 -16.08 -9.10 9.08
N ASP A 98 -16.13 -7.80 8.80
CA ASP A 98 -17.06 -7.20 7.86
C ASP A 98 -16.45 -7.12 6.44
N TRP A 99 -16.59 -8.21 5.69
CA TRP A 99 -16.10 -8.31 4.31
C TRP A 99 -16.75 -7.28 3.37
N GLU A 100 -18.02 -6.97 3.57
CA GLU A 100 -18.74 -5.97 2.77
C GLU A 100 -18.11 -4.59 2.99
N TYR A 101 -17.82 -4.23 4.25
CA TYR A 101 -17.15 -2.98 4.58
C TYR A 101 -15.73 -2.93 4.02
N LEU A 102 -14.93 -3.99 4.18
CA LEU A 102 -13.57 -4.08 3.63
C LEU A 102 -13.57 -3.76 2.13
N LEU A 103 -14.55 -4.30 1.39
CA LEU A 103 -14.68 -4.19 -0.06
C LEU A 103 -15.55 -3.01 -0.53
N SER A 104 -16.12 -2.23 0.39
CA SER A 104 -16.85 -1.00 0.04
C SER A 104 -15.91 0.12 -0.44
N GLY A 105 -16.50 1.19 -0.98
CA GLY A 105 -15.76 2.37 -1.44
C GLY A 105 -15.45 2.30 -2.93
N LYS A 106 -14.22 2.67 -3.32
CA LYS A 106 -13.85 2.65 -4.75
C LYS A 106 -13.64 1.21 -5.21
N GLU A 107 -14.50 0.74 -6.12
CA GLU A 107 -14.49 -0.62 -6.69
C GLU A 107 -13.08 -1.13 -7.00
N GLN A 108 -12.30 -0.31 -7.70
CA GLN A 108 -10.93 -0.64 -8.05
C GLN A 108 -10.00 -0.94 -6.86
N ARG A 109 -10.07 -0.15 -5.80
CA ARG A 109 -9.25 -0.38 -4.61
C ARG A 109 -9.64 -1.71 -3.98
N SER A 110 -10.93 -2.00 -3.94
CA SER A 110 -11.46 -3.26 -3.44
C SER A 110 -11.03 -4.45 -4.31
N SER A 111 -11.05 -4.33 -5.64
CA SER A 111 -10.50 -5.35 -6.55
C SER A 111 -9.01 -5.58 -6.30
N TRP A 112 -8.24 -4.52 -6.04
CA TRP A 112 -6.83 -4.64 -5.71
C TRP A 112 -6.56 -5.25 -4.34
N VAL A 113 -7.36 -4.91 -3.32
CA VAL A 113 -7.34 -5.56 -2.01
C VAL A 113 -7.57 -7.06 -2.19
N MET A 114 -8.59 -7.46 -2.95
CA MET A 114 -8.85 -8.88 -3.25
C MET A 114 -7.69 -9.53 -4.01
N CYS A 115 -7.08 -8.85 -4.99
CA CYS A 115 -5.90 -9.39 -5.68
C CYS A 115 -4.75 -9.65 -4.69
N VAL A 116 -4.48 -8.72 -3.76
CA VAL A 116 -3.41 -8.89 -2.77
C VAL A 116 -3.71 -10.06 -1.83
N ILE A 117 -4.96 -10.20 -1.38
CA ILE A 117 -5.41 -11.33 -0.56
C ILE A 117 -5.22 -12.66 -1.32
N LEU A 118 -5.60 -12.72 -2.59
CA LEU A 118 -5.39 -13.92 -3.43
C LEU A 118 -3.91 -14.22 -3.66
N VAL A 119 -3.05 -13.20 -3.77
CA VAL A 119 -1.59 -13.38 -3.80
C VAL A 119 -1.08 -13.97 -2.48
N ALA A 120 -1.55 -13.47 -1.33
CA ALA A 120 -1.18 -14.01 -0.02
C ALA A 120 -1.63 -15.47 0.12
N GLN A 121 -2.84 -15.80 -0.31
CA GLN A 121 -3.33 -17.18 -0.36
C GLN A 121 -2.44 -18.07 -1.25
N GLN A 122 -2.12 -17.62 -2.47
CA GLN A 122 -1.36 -18.45 -3.42
C GLN A 122 0.11 -18.64 -3.02
N ILE A 123 0.75 -17.61 -2.45
CA ILE A 123 2.19 -17.66 -2.11
C ILE A 123 2.42 -18.18 -0.69
N LEU A 124 1.63 -17.73 0.29
CA LEU A 124 1.81 -18.07 1.70
C LEU A 124 0.90 -19.19 2.19
N GLY A 125 -0.12 -19.58 1.42
CA GLY A 125 -1.15 -20.49 1.89
C GLY A 125 -2.06 -19.87 2.96
N ALA A 126 -2.16 -18.55 3.01
CA ALA A 126 -2.98 -17.83 3.98
C ALA A 126 -4.44 -18.31 3.93
N ARG A 127 -5.06 -18.49 5.11
CA ARG A 127 -6.44 -18.96 5.20
C ARG A 127 -7.39 -17.86 4.76
N LEU A 128 -8.39 -18.24 3.97
CA LEU A 128 -9.37 -17.30 3.45
C LEU A 128 -10.78 -17.85 3.61
N ASP A 129 -11.36 -17.54 4.77
CA ASP A 129 -12.73 -17.90 5.12
C ASP A 129 -13.73 -16.83 4.64
N VAL A 130 -13.49 -16.26 3.46
CA VAL A 130 -14.43 -15.30 2.84
C VAL A 130 -15.70 -16.03 2.42
N PRO A 131 -16.89 -15.61 2.89
CA PRO A 131 -18.16 -16.13 2.42
C PRO A 131 -18.24 -16.04 0.89
N ARG A 132 -18.66 -17.12 0.22
CA ARG A 132 -18.69 -17.18 -1.26
C ARG A 132 -19.54 -16.05 -1.88
N GLU A 133 -20.58 -15.62 -1.17
CA GLU A 133 -21.51 -14.55 -1.57
C GLU A 133 -20.88 -13.16 -1.51
N GLY A 134 -19.83 -12.96 -0.68
CA GLY A 134 -19.09 -11.71 -0.56
C GLY A 134 -17.85 -11.63 -1.45
N ARG A 135 -17.52 -12.69 -2.19
CA ARG A 135 -16.41 -12.65 -3.14
C ARG A 135 -16.84 -11.85 -4.35
N MET A 136 -16.27 -10.65 -4.51
CA MET A 136 -16.23 -10.04 -5.84
C MET A 136 -15.66 -11.08 -6.82
N ALA A 137 -16.20 -11.13 -8.04
CA ALA A 137 -15.68 -11.98 -9.13
C ALA A 137 -14.33 -11.46 -9.65
N VAL A 138 -13.38 -11.29 -8.74
CA VAL A 138 -12.02 -10.81 -9.00
C VAL A 138 -11.17 -12.05 -9.21
N GLU A 139 -10.83 -12.30 -10.46
CA GLU A 139 -9.81 -13.28 -10.80
C GLU A 139 -8.43 -12.69 -10.55
N LEU A 140 -7.56 -13.49 -9.93
CA LEU A 140 -6.17 -13.12 -9.75
C LEU A 140 -5.50 -13.07 -11.13
N PRO A 141 -4.91 -11.93 -11.53
CA PRO A 141 -4.29 -11.84 -12.84
C PRO A 141 -3.07 -12.77 -12.92
N GLU A 142 -2.98 -13.59 -13.96
CA GLU A 142 -1.91 -14.59 -14.15
C GLU A 142 -0.50 -13.99 -14.08
N TRP A 143 -0.36 -12.70 -14.43
CA TRP A 143 0.92 -12.00 -14.41
C TRP A 143 1.36 -11.53 -13.02
N LEU A 144 0.44 -11.43 -12.04
CA LEU A 144 0.69 -10.74 -10.78
C LEU A 144 1.67 -11.53 -9.90
N VAL A 145 1.45 -12.83 -9.70
CA VAL A 145 2.35 -13.66 -8.89
C VAL A 145 3.77 -13.72 -9.48
N PRO A 146 3.97 -13.99 -10.78
CA PRO A 146 5.30 -13.89 -11.39
C PRO A 146 5.95 -12.51 -11.21
N ALA A 147 5.17 -11.43 -11.29
CA ALA A 147 5.69 -10.07 -11.08
C ALA A 147 6.12 -9.82 -9.62
N VAL A 148 5.40 -10.36 -8.64
CA VAL A 148 5.75 -10.29 -7.21
C VAL A 148 7.05 -11.05 -6.95
N LEU A 149 7.15 -12.30 -7.42
CA LEU A 149 8.36 -13.11 -7.26
C LEU A 149 9.57 -12.47 -7.94
N HIS A 150 9.37 -11.87 -9.12
CA HIS A 150 10.42 -11.09 -9.79
C HIS A 150 10.84 -9.86 -8.99
N ALA A 151 9.89 -9.12 -8.39
CA ALA A 151 10.19 -7.96 -7.56
C ALA A 151 11.04 -8.34 -6.34
N TRP A 152 10.77 -9.49 -5.73
CA TRP A 152 11.58 -10.01 -4.62
C TRP A 152 12.99 -10.43 -5.06
N GLY A 153 13.11 -11.09 -6.20
CA GLY A 153 14.42 -11.46 -6.77
C GLY A 153 15.27 -10.26 -7.18
N ALA A 154 14.64 -9.13 -7.53
CA ALA A 154 15.34 -7.89 -7.89
C ALA A 154 15.91 -7.12 -6.66
N GLY A 155 15.44 -7.42 -5.45
CA GLY A 155 15.88 -6.77 -4.21
C GLY A 155 15.31 -5.37 -3.99
N HIS A 156 15.81 -4.68 -2.95
CA HIS A 156 15.32 -3.36 -2.59
C HIS A 156 15.68 -2.33 -3.68
N PRO A 157 14.70 -1.59 -4.27
CA PRO A 157 15.00 -0.57 -5.27
C PRO A 157 15.86 0.59 -4.75
N GLY A 158 16.05 0.71 -3.43
CA GLY A 158 16.74 1.82 -2.77
C GLY A 158 15.96 3.13 -2.89
N TYR A 159 16.35 4.13 -2.11
CA TYR A 159 15.83 5.48 -2.31
C TYR A 159 16.58 6.14 -3.47
N PRO A 160 15.89 6.52 -4.56
CA PRO A 160 16.57 7.17 -5.67
C PRO A 160 17.16 8.51 -5.20
N ARG A 161 18.47 8.71 -5.41
CA ARG A 161 19.15 9.99 -5.11
C ARG A 161 18.48 11.14 -5.88
N PRO A 162 18.60 12.42 -5.48
CA PRO A 162 18.06 13.53 -6.27
C PRO A 162 18.46 13.45 -7.74
N PHE A 163 17.55 13.75 -8.68
CA PHE A 163 17.80 13.54 -10.12
C PHE A 163 19.06 14.28 -10.60
N GLY A 164 19.33 15.48 -10.06
CA GLY A 164 20.54 16.25 -10.35
C GLY A 164 21.86 15.56 -10.02
N SER A 165 21.86 14.59 -9.09
CA SER A 165 23.06 13.80 -8.80
C SER A 165 23.47 12.87 -9.95
N TYR A 166 22.53 12.54 -10.84
CA TYR A 166 22.75 11.66 -11.99
C TYR A 166 23.10 12.40 -13.27
N MET A 167 22.86 13.71 -13.34
CA MET A 167 23.08 14.52 -14.54
C MET A 167 24.55 14.80 -14.85
N ARG A 168 25.47 14.37 -13.96
CA ARG A 168 26.92 14.56 -14.14
C ARG A 168 27.50 13.70 -15.27
N HIS A 169 26.86 12.57 -15.61
CA HIS A 169 27.29 11.68 -16.68
C HIS A 169 26.08 11.07 -17.42
N PRO A 170 26.16 10.85 -18.75
CA PRO A 170 25.04 10.31 -19.54
C PRO A 170 24.62 8.91 -19.10
N ALA A 171 25.55 8.06 -18.66
CA ALA A 171 25.23 6.76 -18.04
C ALA A 171 24.42 6.92 -16.74
N GLY A 172 24.65 8.01 -16.01
CA GLY A 172 23.88 8.37 -14.81
C GLY A 172 22.42 8.67 -15.13
N VAL A 173 22.10 9.30 -16.26
CA VAL A 173 20.72 9.55 -16.69
C VAL A 173 19.97 8.24 -16.93
N VAL A 174 20.59 7.28 -17.61
CA VAL A 174 20.01 5.94 -17.81
C VAL A 174 19.80 5.23 -16.47
N GLN A 175 20.75 5.34 -15.54
CA GLN A 175 20.61 4.80 -14.19
C GLN A 175 19.48 5.49 -13.41
N ALA A 176 19.32 6.81 -13.56
CA ALA A 176 18.27 7.59 -12.92
C ALA A 176 16.88 7.19 -13.40
N ILE A 177 16.75 6.91 -14.71
CA ILE A 177 15.53 6.42 -15.35
C ILE A 177 15.23 5.01 -14.82
N ARG A 178 16.20 4.08 -14.87
CA ARG A 178 16.02 2.71 -14.36
C ARG A 178 15.61 2.67 -12.88
N ALA A 179 16.26 3.47 -12.03
CA ALA A 179 15.95 3.55 -10.60
C ALA A 179 14.57 4.14 -10.28
N ARG A 180 13.94 4.83 -11.25
CA ARG A 180 12.62 5.44 -11.12
C ARG A 180 11.55 4.78 -11.96
N TRP A 181 11.93 3.78 -12.76
CA TRP A 181 11.01 3.09 -13.64
C TRP A 181 9.98 2.34 -12.79
N PRO A 182 8.68 2.64 -12.91
CA PRO A 182 7.68 2.01 -12.07
C PRO A 182 7.63 0.51 -12.33
N SER A 183 7.54 -0.28 -11.27
CA SER A 183 7.31 -1.72 -11.42
C SER A 183 5.98 -1.95 -12.16
N ARG A 184 5.82 -3.11 -12.79
CA ARG A 184 4.57 -3.46 -13.49
C ARG A 184 3.37 -3.33 -12.55
N ILE A 185 3.55 -3.80 -11.32
CA ILE A 185 2.55 -3.73 -10.25
C ILE A 185 2.18 -2.27 -9.94
N GLN A 186 3.17 -1.41 -9.70
CA GLN A 186 2.91 0.02 -9.41
C GLN A 186 2.21 0.73 -10.56
N ALA A 187 2.65 0.48 -11.80
CA ALA A 187 2.06 1.11 -12.97
C ALA A 187 0.60 0.69 -13.17
N THR A 188 0.26 -0.58 -12.98
CA THR A 188 -1.12 -1.05 -13.14
C THR A 188 -2.01 -0.58 -11.99
N ALA A 189 -1.49 -0.55 -10.75
CA ALA A 189 -2.21 -0.07 -9.57
C ALA A 189 -2.52 1.43 -9.63
N ASP A 190 -1.54 2.27 -10.01
CA ASP A 190 -1.70 3.73 -10.06
C ASP A 190 -2.65 4.20 -11.17
N TRP A 191 -2.69 3.46 -12.30
CA TRP A 191 -3.39 3.90 -13.52
C TRP A 191 -4.78 3.38 -13.70
N ARG A 192 -5.34 2.84 -12.63
CA ARG A 192 -6.70 2.38 -12.62
C ARG A 192 -7.03 1.32 -13.70
N ALA A 193 -6.03 0.58 -14.19
CA ALA A 193 -6.28 -0.43 -15.19
C ALA A 193 -7.09 -1.59 -14.58
N PRO A 194 -8.03 -2.20 -15.33
CA PRO A 194 -8.66 -3.44 -14.91
C PRO A 194 -7.60 -4.49 -14.56
N SER A 195 -7.84 -5.28 -13.51
CA SER A 195 -6.95 -6.38 -13.13
C SER A 195 -6.84 -7.42 -14.26
N SER A 196 -7.85 -7.50 -15.14
CA SER A 196 -7.94 -8.46 -16.22
C SER A 196 -7.05 -8.10 -17.42
N LYS A 197 -5.91 -8.81 -17.51
CA LYS A 197 -5.35 -9.42 -18.73
C LYS A 197 -4.12 -8.83 -19.41
N THR A 198 -3.52 -7.71 -19.01
CA THR A 198 -2.09 -7.45 -19.35
C THR A 198 -1.55 -6.20 -18.63
N PRO A 199 -0.35 -6.25 -18.02
CA PRO A 199 0.36 -5.03 -17.63
C PRO A 199 0.92 -4.43 -18.92
N ALA A 200 0.14 -3.55 -19.56
CA ALA A 200 0.57 -2.94 -20.79
C ALA A 200 1.87 -2.15 -20.50
N ARG A 201 2.99 -2.52 -21.14
CA ARG A 201 4.21 -1.67 -21.20
C ARG A 201 3.88 -0.19 -21.49
N PRO A 202 2.85 0.14 -22.30
CA PRO A 202 2.28 1.48 -22.38
C PRO A 202 1.95 2.16 -21.05
N LEU A 203 1.34 1.44 -20.09
CA LEU A 203 1.02 1.97 -18.76
C LEU A 203 2.28 2.28 -17.94
N GLN A 204 3.32 1.46 -18.03
CA GLN A 204 4.59 1.76 -17.35
C GLN A 204 5.25 3.02 -17.92
N ALA A 205 5.28 3.15 -19.24
CA ALA A 205 5.83 4.34 -19.91
C ALA A 205 5.03 5.60 -19.54
N TRP A 206 3.70 5.51 -19.57
CA TRP A 206 2.80 6.59 -19.18
C TRP A 206 2.94 6.97 -17.70
N ALA A 207 3.01 5.99 -16.80
CA ALA A 207 3.24 6.22 -15.37
C ALA A 207 4.56 6.94 -15.10
N PHE A 208 5.62 6.56 -15.82
CA PHE A 208 6.91 7.22 -15.72
C PHE A 208 6.81 8.69 -16.17
N THR A 209 6.17 8.95 -17.33
CA THR A 209 5.98 10.31 -17.86
C THR A 209 5.20 11.21 -16.91
N VAL A 210 4.10 10.71 -16.34
CA VAL A 210 3.25 11.52 -15.42
C VAL A 210 3.93 11.78 -14.09
N ARG A 211 4.67 10.80 -13.53
CA ARG A 211 5.49 11.03 -12.32
C ARG A 211 6.56 12.09 -12.57
N GLY A 212 7.21 12.05 -13.74
CA GLY A 212 8.15 13.08 -14.18
C GLY A 212 7.52 14.46 -14.29
N ALA A 213 6.34 14.56 -14.92
CA ALA A 213 5.61 15.82 -15.05
C ALA A 213 5.16 16.41 -13.71
N ARG A 214 4.69 15.59 -12.77
CA ARG A 214 4.31 16.04 -11.41
C ARG A 214 5.50 16.55 -10.62
N TRP A 215 6.66 15.90 -10.76
CA TRP A 215 7.91 16.36 -10.16
C TRP A 215 8.35 17.71 -10.72
N LEU A 216 8.31 17.88 -12.05
CA LEU A 216 8.60 19.18 -12.69
C LEU A 216 7.62 20.28 -12.27
N ALA A 217 6.36 19.93 -11.98
CA ALA A 217 5.34 20.86 -11.51
C ALA A 217 5.39 21.16 -10.01
N GLY A 218 6.34 20.59 -9.25
CA GLY A 218 6.46 20.79 -7.80
C GLY A 218 5.32 20.16 -6.97
N ARG A 219 4.62 19.16 -7.53
CA ARG A 219 3.45 18.49 -6.91
C ARG A 219 3.73 17.03 -6.50
N ALA A 220 5.00 16.69 -6.29
CA ALA A 220 5.45 15.35 -5.91
C ALA A 220 5.28 15.08 -4.41
#